data_AF-A0A4Y2G5G9-F1
#
_entry.id   AF-A0A4Y2G5G9-F1
#
_cell.length_a   1.000
_cell.length_b   1.000
_cell.length_c   1.000
_cell.angle_alpha   90.00
_cell.angle_beta   90.00
_cell.angle_gamma   90.00
#
_symmetry.space_group_name_H-M   'P 1'
#
loop_
_entity.id
_entity.type
_entity.pdbx_description
1 polymer ?
#
loop_
_entity_poly.entity_id
_entity_poly.type
_entity_poly.pdbx_seq_one_letter_code
_entity_poly.pdbx_strand_id
1 'polypeptide(L)'
;MSDSPIVTLVETAVRKVAVSLYNDREIRQWSKFAPREVATAEWHDLITSKISELSLPTTLQERMFEVASPVCLFMVHLHAVHSKISFMLRKPCQCLNGALGSTFFRTSDGLFDFRKTVERLVEDQRIDVAFRFTVACEFRLDECIEPLFKQLTFDVKSHFYHEKRLRNQSIAAIMQHHNDIDFRVFRIFNFYPEADFTNLLVRLAEN
;
A
#
# COMPACT_ATOMS: atom_id res chain seq x y z
N MET A 1 15.34 -16.25 -24.50
CA MET A 1 16.16 -15.13 -24.00
C MET A 1 15.34 -13.88 -24.21
N SER A 2 14.93 -13.20 -23.14
CA SER A 2 14.10 -12.00 -23.24
C SER A 2 15.00 -10.82 -23.63
N ASP A 3 14.76 -10.22 -24.79
CA ASP A 3 15.36 -8.95 -25.18
C ASP A 3 14.85 -7.86 -24.24
N SER A 4 15.60 -7.56 -23.18
CA SER A 4 15.40 -6.31 -22.46
C SER A 4 15.81 -5.16 -23.39
N PRO A 5 14.92 -4.18 -23.64
CA PRO A 5 15.27 -3.04 -24.48
C PRO A 5 16.46 -2.31 -23.88
N ILE A 6 17.43 -1.95 -24.73
CA ILE A 6 18.58 -1.12 -24.35
C ILE A 6 18.01 0.22 -23.89
N VAL A 7 17.94 0.40 -22.57
CA VAL A 7 17.53 1.66 -21.97
C VAL A 7 18.56 2.70 -22.35
N THR A 8 18.12 3.81 -22.94
CA THR A 8 19.02 4.87 -23.39
C THR A 8 19.68 5.55 -22.18
N LEU A 9 20.86 6.14 -22.39
CA LEU A 9 21.53 6.94 -21.35
C LEU A 9 20.61 8.05 -20.81
N VAL A 10 19.81 8.65 -21.70
CA VAL A 10 18.81 9.67 -21.36
C VAL A 10 17.73 9.12 -20.43
N GLU A 11 17.14 7.97 -20.73
CA GLU A 11 16.12 7.35 -19.87
C GLU A 11 16.68 6.97 -18.50
N THR A 12 17.92 6.49 -18.46
CA THR A 12 18.61 6.17 -17.20
C THR A 12 18.82 7.44 -16.37
N ALA A 13 19.27 8.53 -16.99
CA ALA A 13 19.45 9.82 -16.33
C ALA A 13 18.11 10.37 -15.82
N VAL A 14 17.07 10.36 -16.65
CA VAL A 14 15.70 10.79 -16.28
C VAL A 14 15.19 10.02 -15.07
N ARG A 15 15.30 8.69 -15.06
CA ARG A 15 14.87 7.85 -13.92
C ARG A 15 15.65 8.15 -12.64
N LYS A 16 16.96 8.36 -12.74
CA LYS A 16 17.79 8.75 -11.58
C LYS A 16 17.39 10.10 -11.02
N VAL A 17 17.14 11.10 -11.86
CA VAL A 17 16.70 12.42 -11.39
C VAL A 17 15.30 12.35 -10.81
N ALA A 18 14.39 11.56 -11.38
CA ALA A 18 13.06 11.32 -10.82
C ALA A 18 13.11 10.75 -9.39
N VAL A 19 14.00 9.78 -9.14
CA VAL A 19 14.23 9.26 -7.78
C VAL A 19 14.85 10.32 -6.87
N SER A 20 15.74 11.17 -7.38
CA SER A 20 16.32 12.28 -6.63
C SER A 20 15.28 13.35 -6.27
N LEU A 21 14.32 13.64 -7.15
CA LEU A 21 13.21 14.55 -6.88
C LEU A 21 12.38 14.06 -5.69
N TYR A 22 12.19 12.76 -5.52
CA TYR A 22 11.54 12.26 -4.29
C TYR A 22 12.34 12.57 -3.01
N ASN A 23 13.67 12.66 -3.08
CA ASN A 23 14.46 13.03 -1.89
C ASN A 23 14.35 14.53 -1.55
N ASP A 24 13.74 15.34 -2.42
CA ASP A 24 13.42 16.73 -2.13
C ASP A 24 12.55 16.84 -0.87
N ARG A 25 12.89 17.81 -0.02
CA ARG A 25 12.24 17.97 1.29
C ARG A 25 10.76 18.33 1.14
N GLU A 26 10.44 19.19 0.19
CA GLU A 26 9.08 19.69 -0.02
C GLU A 26 8.20 18.57 -0.56
N ILE A 27 8.66 17.84 -1.59
CA ILE A 27 7.97 16.65 -2.13
C ILE A 27 7.70 15.62 -1.03
N ARG A 28 8.68 15.35 -0.14
CA ARG A 28 8.50 14.41 0.99
C ARG A 28 7.54 14.90 2.06
N GLN A 29 7.50 16.20 2.32
CA GLN A 29 6.56 16.77 3.28
C GLN A 29 5.16 16.68 2.71
N TRP A 30 4.99 17.12 1.47
CA TRP A 30 3.74 17.03 0.75
C TRP A 30 3.21 15.59 0.67
N SER A 31 4.06 14.61 0.36
CA SER A 31 3.64 13.19 0.30
C SER A 31 3.10 12.64 1.62
N LYS A 32 3.46 13.23 2.77
CA LYS A 32 2.98 12.79 4.10
C LYS A 32 1.61 13.35 4.46
N PHE A 33 1.28 14.53 3.94
CA PHE A 33 0.11 15.30 4.39
C PHE A 33 -0.96 15.48 3.31
N ALA A 34 -0.66 15.18 2.04
CA ALA A 34 -1.60 15.33 0.94
C ALA A 34 -2.82 14.42 1.10
N PRO A 35 -4.06 14.97 1.05
CA PRO A 35 -5.28 14.16 0.95
C PRO A 35 -5.29 13.37 -0.36
N ARG A 36 -5.76 12.12 -0.32
CA ARG A 36 -5.80 11.21 -1.48
C ARG A 36 -6.53 11.80 -2.69
N GLU A 37 -7.55 12.62 -2.46
CA GLU A 37 -8.41 13.20 -3.50
C GLU A 37 -7.96 14.59 -4.00
N VAL A 38 -7.07 15.30 -3.29
CA VAL A 38 -6.61 16.67 -3.64
C VAL A 38 -5.29 16.65 -4.42
N ALA A 39 -4.64 15.49 -4.51
CA ALA A 39 -3.25 15.32 -4.91
C ALA A 39 -2.97 15.27 -6.42
N THR A 40 -3.79 15.86 -7.30
CA THR A 40 -3.50 15.83 -8.75
C THR A 40 -3.01 17.16 -9.29
N ALA A 41 -3.75 18.26 -9.11
CA ALA A 41 -3.36 19.57 -9.67
C ALA A 41 -2.19 20.20 -8.91
N GLU A 42 -2.32 20.39 -7.59
CA GLU A 42 -1.25 20.97 -6.77
C GLU A 42 0.02 20.10 -6.77
N TRP A 43 -0.15 18.77 -6.91
CA TRP A 43 0.96 17.83 -7.08
C TRP A 43 1.66 17.98 -8.44
N HIS A 44 0.86 18.08 -9.50
CA HIS A 44 1.37 18.31 -10.85
C HIS A 44 2.17 19.61 -10.88
N ASP A 45 1.64 20.68 -10.30
CA ASP A 45 2.29 21.99 -10.22
C ASP A 45 3.58 21.93 -9.40
N LEU A 46 3.58 21.24 -8.26
CA LEU A 46 4.78 21.05 -7.43
C LEU A 46 5.88 20.32 -8.20
N ILE A 47 5.57 19.19 -8.83
CA ILE A 47 6.56 18.43 -9.61
C ILE A 47 7.05 19.24 -10.81
N THR A 48 6.14 19.90 -11.53
CA THR A 48 6.48 20.75 -12.68
C THR A 48 7.41 21.88 -12.26
N SER A 49 7.11 22.53 -11.13
CA SER A 49 7.95 23.57 -10.54
C SER A 49 9.36 23.05 -10.26
N LYS A 50 9.49 21.92 -9.55
CA LYS A 50 10.81 21.31 -9.25
C LYS A 50 11.58 20.86 -10.48
N ILE A 51 10.90 20.39 -11.53
CA ILE A 51 11.54 20.02 -12.79
C ILE A 51 12.00 21.27 -13.55
N SER A 52 11.22 22.35 -13.52
CA SER A 52 11.55 23.59 -14.22
C SER A 52 12.81 24.26 -13.66
N GLU A 53 13.07 24.10 -12.35
CA GLU A 53 14.29 24.56 -11.68
C GLU A 53 15.58 23.93 -12.24
N LEU A 54 15.49 22.79 -12.93
CA LEU A 54 16.65 22.06 -13.47
C LEU A 54 17.24 22.68 -14.75
N SER A 55 16.62 23.74 -15.29
CA SER A 55 17.09 24.46 -16.49
C SER A 55 17.32 23.56 -17.71
N LEU A 56 16.50 22.52 -17.87
CA LEU A 56 16.58 21.56 -18.97
C LEU A 56 15.70 21.98 -20.16
N PRO A 57 15.98 21.50 -21.38
CA PRO A 57 15.05 21.63 -22.51
C PRO A 57 13.65 21.09 -22.18
N THR A 58 12.61 21.76 -22.69
CA THR A 58 11.20 21.41 -22.42
C THR A 58 10.88 19.94 -22.67
N THR A 59 11.39 19.36 -23.75
CA THR A 59 11.18 17.94 -24.08
C THR A 59 11.76 16.98 -23.05
N LEU A 60 12.84 17.37 -22.37
CA LEU A 60 13.39 16.59 -21.25
C LEU A 60 12.61 16.82 -19.97
N GLN A 61 12.11 18.03 -19.73
CA GLN A 61 11.23 18.32 -18.59
C GLN A 61 9.95 17.48 -18.66
N GLU A 62 9.30 17.42 -19.82
CA GLU A 62 8.11 16.60 -20.08
C GLU A 62 8.37 15.12 -19.79
N ARG A 63 9.45 14.55 -20.34
CA ARG A 63 9.85 13.16 -20.07
C ARG A 63 10.15 12.90 -18.60
N MET A 64 10.77 13.86 -17.93
CA MET A 64 11.04 13.76 -16.49
C MET A 64 9.76 13.77 -15.68
N PHE A 65 8.79 14.60 -16.06
CA PHE A 65 7.49 14.64 -15.43
C PHE A 65 6.77 13.29 -15.56
N GLU A 66 6.75 12.73 -16.77
CA GLU A 66 6.14 11.41 -17.06
C GLU A 66 6.73 10.28 -16.20
N VAL A 67 8.03 10.34 -15.89
CA VAL A 67 8.70 9.33 -15.06
C VAL A 67 8.58 9.63 -13.57
N ALA A 68 8.77 10.88 -13.15
CA ALA A 68 8.76 11.28 -11.75
C ALA A 68 7.36 11.21 -11.14
N SER A 69 6.34 11.67 -11.88
CA SER A 69 4.97 11.78 -11.37
C SER A 69 4.42 10.45 -10.82
N PRO A 70 4.50 9.31 -11.54
CA PRO A 70 4.05 8.03 -11.02
C PRO A 70 4.79 7.56 -9.75
N VAL A 71 6.11 7.75 -9.68
CA VAL A 71 6.92 7.38 -8.49
C VAL A 71 6.46 8.17 -7.28
N CYS A 72 6.37 9.47 -7.48
CA CYS A 72 5.89 10.45 -6.53
C CYS A 72 4.47 10.10 -6.04
N LEU A 73 3.51 9.82 -6.93
CA LEU A 73 2.14 9.43 -6.57
C LEU A 73 2.07 8.11 -5.79
N PHE A 74 2.92 7.14 -6.14
CA PHE A 74 3.03 5.90 -5.39
C PHE A 74 3.46 6.15 -3.93
N MET A 75 4.32 7.14 -3.69
CA MET A 75 4.71 7.53 -2.33
C MET A 75 3.59 8.16 -1.53
N VAL A 76 2.84 9.07 -2.16
CA VAL A 76 1.63 9.65 -1.56
C VAL A 76 0.67 8.51 -1.16
N HIS A 77 0.48 7.54 -2.06
CA HIS A 77 -0.39 6.40 -1.81
C HIS A 77 0.10 5.55 -0.62
N LEU A 78 1.38 5.21 -0.55
CA LEU A 78 1.94 4.48 0.60
C LEU A 78 1.77 5.25 1.92
N HIS A 79 2.00 6.56 1.93
CA HIS A 79 1.78 7.39 3.11
C HIS A 79 0.30 7.45 3.52
N ALA A 80 -0.62 7.56 2.56
CA ALA A 80 -2.05 7.54 2.82
C ALA A 80 -2.50 6.20 3.44
N VAL A 81 -2.03 5.07 2.88
CA VAL A 81 -2.28 3.74 3.45
C VAL A 81 -1.76 3.68 4.88
N HIS A 82 -0.53 4.12 5.12
CA HIS A 82 0.08 4.10 6.45
C HIS A 82 -0.65 4.97 7.47
N SER A 83 -1.05 6.19 7.10
CA SER A 83 -1.82 7.08 7.97
C SER A 83 -3.15 6.44 8.35
N LYS A 84 -3.82 5.78 7.40
CA LYS A 84 -5.06 5.05 7.66
C LYS A 84 -4.84 3.85 8.60
N ILE A 85 -3.80 3.04 8.38
CA ILE A 85 -3.47 1.93 9.28
C ILE A 85 -3.12 2.44 10.69
N SER A 86 -2.32 3.49 10.79
CA SER A 86 -1.96 4.10 12.08
C SER A 86 -3.20 4.60 12.85
N PHE A 87 -4.15 5.21 12.12
CA PHE A 87 -5.43 5.63 12.68
C PHE A 87 -6.26 4.44 13.18
N MET A 88 -6.44 3.40 12.35
CA MET A 88 -7.16 2.18 12.72
C MET A 88 -6.58 1.53 13.97
N LEU A 89 -5.24 1.38 14.01
CA LEU A 89 -4.55 0.70 15.10
C LEU A 89 -4.39 1.57 16.35
N ARG A 90 -4.81 2.85 16.30
CA ARG A 90 -4.65 3.86 17.35
C ARG A 90 -3.23 3.93 17.93
N LYS A 91 -2.24 3.61 17.10
CA LYS A 91 -0.83 3.63 17.47
C LYS A 91 -0.03 4.42 16.44
N PRO A 92 0.88 5.30 16.87
CA PRO A 92 1.81 5.93 15.94
C PRO A 92 2.72 4.85 15.35
N CYS A 93 2.60 4.59 14.04
CA CYS A 93 3.58 3.78 13.33
C CYS A 93 4.69 4.68 12.78
N GLN A 94 5.94 4.27 12.97
CA GLN A 94 7.08 4.88 12.29
C GLN A 94 7.61 3.98 11.18
N CYS A 95 6.83 2.99 10.75
CA CYS A 95 7.26 1.98 9.79
C CYS A 95 7.66 2.55 8.42
N LEU A 96 7.20 3.75 8.05
CA LEU A 96 7.69 4.46 6.85
C LEU A 96 8.82 5.46 7.12
N ASN A 97 9.08 5.82 8.38
CA ASN A 97 10.25 6.63 8.73
C ASN A 97 11.51 5.75 8.60
N GLY A 98 12.46 6.17 7.76
CA GLY A 98 13.71 5.43 7.52
C GLY A 98 13.58 4.30 6.48
N ALA A 99 12.51 3.50 6.54
CA ALA A 99 12.22 2.42 5.60
C ALA A 99 12.06 2.95 4.17
N LEU A 100 11.09 3.84 3.94
CA LEU A 100 10.88 4.50 2.64
C LEU A 100 11.96 5.54 2.30
N GLY A 101 12.68 6.05 3.30
CA GLY A 101 13.57 7.20 3.13
C GLY A 101 14.93 6.88 2.49
N SER A 102 15.33 5.61 2.35
CA SER A 102 16.70 5.30 1.89
C SER A 102 16.87 3.98 1.15
N THR A 103 16.08 2.95 1.45
CA THR A 103 16.44 1.57 1.08
C THR A 103 15.58 0.97 -0.02
N PHE A 104 14.29 1.31 -0.11
CA PHE A 104 13.38 0.66 -1.08
C PHE A 104 13.44 1.27 -2.49
N PHE A 105 13.77 2.56 -2.61
CA PHE A 105 13.77 3.30 -3.89
C PHE A 105 15.08 3.20 -4.66
N ARG A 106 16.07 2.51 -4.10
CA ARG A 106 17.38 2.31 -4.73
C ARG A 106 17.53 0.85 -5.10
N THR A 107 17.36 0.56 -6.37
CA THR A 107 17.98 -0.59 -7.03
C THR A 107 19.47 -0.30 -7.25
N SER A 108 20.29 -1.33 -7.48
CA SER A 108 21.72 -1.19 -7.73
C SER A 108 22.04 -0.38 -8.99
N ASP A 109 21.10 -0.29 -9.94
CA ASP A 109 21.20 0.50 -11.17
C ASP A 109 20.57 1.92 -11.03
N GLY A 110 19.93 2.22 -9.89
CA GLY A 110 19.27 3.50 -9.62
C GLY A 110 17.93 3.66 -10.35
N LEU A 111 17.35 2.58 -10.86
CA LEU A 111 16.06 2.57 -11.55
C LEU A 111 14.92 2.18 -10.60
N PHE A 112 13.87 2.99 -10.57
CA PHE A 112 12.69 2.66 -9.77
C PHE A 112 11.87 1.52 -10.40
N ASP A 113 11.63 0.46 -9.63
CA ASP A 113 10.79 -0.68 -10.01
C ASP A 113 9.64 -0.79 -9.00
N PHE A 114 8.43 -0.43 -9.42
CA PHE A 114 7.24 -0.43 -8.57
C PHE A 114 7.01 -1.79 -7.93
N ARG A 115 7.07 -2.86 -8.73
CA ARG A 115 6.73 -4.20 -8.26
C ARG A 115 7.76 -4.69 -7.24
N LYS A 116 9.04 -4.60 -7.57
CA LYS A 116 10.10 -4.99 -6.62
C LYS A 116 10.09 -4.14 -5.36
N THR A 117 9.72 -2.87 -5.46
CA THR A 117 9.58 -1.99 -4.29
C THR A 117 8.47 -2.49 -3.38
N VAL A 118 7.30 -2.83 -3.93
CA VAL A 118 6.18 -3.39 -3.18
C VAL A 118 6.54 -4.74 -2.56
N GLU A 119 7.15 -5.65 -3.31
CA GLU A 119 7.59 -6.96 -2.80
C GLU A 119 8.52 -6.81 -1.58
N ARG A 120 9.54 -5.96 -1.72
CA ARG A 120 10.48 -5.66 -0.62
C ARG A 120 9.78 -5.04 0.60
N LEU A 121 8.80 -4.16 0.38
CA LEU A 121 8.02 -3.56 1.48
C LEU A 121 7.18 -4.62 2.22
N VAL A 122 6.62 -5.57 1.49
CA VAL A 122 5.81 -6.66 2.04
C VAL A 122 6.66 -7.69 2.79
N GLU A 123 7.91 -7.89 2.38
CA GLU A 123 8.84 -8.81 3.03
C GLU A 123 9.52 -8.23 4.29
N ASP A 124 9.62 -6.90 4.42
CA ASP A 124 10.33 -6.26 5.53
C ASP A 124 9.57 -6.39 6.87
N GLN A 125 10.08 -7.26 7.74
CA GLN A 125 9.51 -7.53 9.06
C GLN A 125 9.56 -6.34 10.03
N ARG A 126 10.31 -5.27 9.73
CA ARG A 126 10.30 -4.02 10.49
C ARG A 126 9.03 -3.20 10.24
N ILE A 127 8.30 -3.50 9.16
CA ILE A 127 7.05 -2.83 8.78
C ILE A 127 5.86 -3.52 9.44
N ASP A 128 4.88 -2.75 9.88
CA ASP A 128 3.67 -3.27 10.53
C ASP A 128 2.92 -4.25 9.62
N VAL A 129 2.50 -5.37 10.20
CA VAL A 129 1.85 -6.47 9.45
C VAL A 129 0.54 -6.04 8.79
N ALA A 130 -0.24 -5.14 9.41
CA ALA A 130 -1.48 -4.64 8.83
C ALA A 130 -1.21 -3.74 7.61
N PHE A 131 -0.12 -2.97 7.67
CA PHE A 131 0.35 -2.20 6.52
C PHE A 131 0.80 -3.11 5.39
N ARG A 132 1.68 -4.08 5.67
CA ARG A 132 2.16 -5.05 4.68
C ARG A 132 1.02 -5.82 4.04
N PHE A 133 0.08 -6.30 4.84
CA PHE A 133 -1.14 -6.96 4.36
C PHE A 133 -1.93 -6.06 3.41
N THR A 134 -2.16 -4.79 3.77
CA THR A 134 -2.90 -3.84 2.93
C THR A 134 -2.21 -3.59 1.61
N VAL A 135 -0.89 -3.38 1.63
CA VAL A 135 -0.08 -3.20 0.42
C VAL A 135 -0.14 -4.45 -0.46
N ALA A 136 0.04 -5.65 0.11
CA ALA A 136 -0.07 -6.90 -0.64
C ALA A 136 -1.45 -7.04 -1.32
N CYS A 137 -2.53 -6.65 -0.63
CA CYS A 137 -3.88 -6.68 -1.17
C CYS A 137 -4.11 -5.67 -2.31
N GLU A 138 -3.62 -4.43 -2.16
CA GLU A 138 -3.79 -3.37 -3.16
C GLU A 138 -2.98 -3.65 -4.43
N PHE A 139 -1.80 -4.28 -4.29
CA PHE A 139 -0.90 -4.61 -5.40
C PHE A 139 -1.00 -6.07 -5.88
N ARG A 140 -1.97 -6.84 -5.37
CA ARG A 140 -2.26 -8.23 -5.78
C ARG A 140 -1.06 -9.17 -5.68
N LEU A 141 -0.32 -9.11 -4.57
CA LEU A 141 0.73 -10.08 -4.25
C LEU A 141 0.09 -11.30 -3.57
N ASP A 142 -0.67 -12.08 -4.34
CA ASP A 142 -1.55 -13.15 -3.84
C ASP A 142 -0.79 -14.16 -2.96
N GLU A 143 0.46 -14.46 -3.29
CA GLU A 143 1.36 -15.34 -2.54
C GLU A 143 1.69 -14.82 -1.13
N CYS A 144 1.60 -13.52 -0.91
CA CYS A 144 1.86 -12.89 0.39
C CYS A 144 0.57 -12.68 1.22
N ILE A 145 -0.60 -12.63 0.59
CA ILE A 145 -1.86 -12.25 1.25
C ILE A 145 -2.22 -13.24 2.38
N GLU A 146 -2.25 -14.54 2.09
CA GLU A 146 -2.64 -15.54 3.11
C GLU A 146 -1.66 -15.60 4.29
N PRO A 147 -0.32 -15.70 4.08
CA PRO A 147 0.63 -15.68 5.18
C PRO A 147 0.55 -14.43 6.07
N LEU A 148 0.32 -13.25 5.47
CA LEU A 148 0.17 -12.00 6.21
C LEU A 148 -1.15 -11.94 6.97
N PHE A 149 -2.24 -12.42 6.36
CA PHE A 149 -3.55 -12.45 6.99
C PHE A 149 -3.53 -13.28 8.28
N LYS A 150 -2.85 -14.44 8.27
CA LYS A 150 -2.69 -15.30 9.45
C LYS A 150 -2.01 -14.59 10.63
N GLN A 151 -1.09 -13.67 10.34
CA GLN A 151 -0.35 -12.90 11.34
C GLN A 151 -1.15 -11.71 11.92
N LEU A 152 -2.28 -11.33 11.33
CA LEU A 152 -3.11 -10.24 11.87
C LEU A 152 -3.83 -10.68 13.15
N THR A 153 -3.95 -9.75 14.10
CA THR A 153 -4.78 -9.95 15.29
C THR A 153 -6.27 -9.96 14.93
N PHE A 154 -7.10 -10.53 15.81
CA PHE A 154 -8.55 -10.58 15.63
C PHE A 154 -9.17 -9.20 15.39
N ASP A 155 -8.81 -8.20 16.21
CA ASP A 155 -9.35 -6.83 16.10
C ASP A 155 -9.06 -6.20 14.74
N VAL A 156 -7.85 -6.42 14.22
CA VAL A 156 -7.43 -5.89 12.92
C VAL A 156 -8.17 -6.59 11.78
N LYS A 157 -8.31 -7.92 11.86
CA LYS A 157 -9.12 -8.70 10.92
C LYS A 157 -10.56 -8.17 10.90
N SER A 158 -11.18 -8.02 12.09
CA SER A 158 -12.53 -7.48 12.28
C SER A 158 -12.70 -6.11 11.60
N HIS A 159 -11.73 -5.20 11.78
CA HIS A 159 -11.78 -3.90 11.13
C HIS A 159 -11.75 -3.98 9.60
N PHE A 160 -10.88 -4.82 9.02
CA PHE A 160 -10.83 -5.02 7.57
C PHE A 160 -12.14 -5.60 7.00
N TYR A 161 -12.87 -6.41 7.79
CA TYR A 161 -14.20 -6.89 7.41
C TYR A 161 -15.22 -5.77 7.34
N HIS A 162 -15.31 -4.94 8.39
CA HIS A 162 -16.28 -3.85 8.47
C HIS A 162 -16.04 -2.78 7.41
N GLU A 163 -14.78 -2.48 7.07
CA GLU A 163 -14.44 -1.54 6.00
C GLU A 163 -14.68 -2.10 4.58
N LYS A 164 -15.11 -3.37 4.45
CA LYS A 164 -15.31 -4.07 3.17
C LYS A 164 -14.06 -4.08 2.27
N ARG A 165 -12.86 -3.91 2.84
CA ARG A 165 -11.57 -3.93 2.13
C ARG A 165 -11.22 -5.31 1.56
N LEU A 166 -11.86 -6.34 2.10
CA LEU A 166 -11.67 -7.74 1.69
C LEU A 166 -12.55 -8.15 0.50
N ARG A 167 -13.23 -7.20 -0.18
CA ARG A 167 -14.03 -7.48 -1.39
C ARG A 167 -13.22 -7.71 -2.68
N ASN A 168 -11.90 -7.86 -2.58
CA ASN A 168 -11.09 -8.38 -3.67
C ASN A 168 -11.22 -9.91 -3.72
N GLN A 169 -11.46 -10.46 -4.91
CA GLN A 169 -11.78 -11.87 -5.16
C GLN A 169 -10.77 -12.86 -4.53
N SER A 170 -9.48 -12.50 -4.43
CA SER A 170 -8.44 -13.33 -3.83
C SER A 170 -8.67 -13.63 -2.34
N ILE A 171 -9.27 -12.70 -1.58
CA ILE A 171 -9.46 -12.86 -0.13
C ILE A 171 -10.73 -13.65 0.17
N ALA A 172 -11.79 -13.46 -0.62
CA ALA A 172 -13.00 -14.27 -0.52
C ALA A 172 -12.70 -15.78 -0.71
N ALA A 173 -11.72 -16.13 -1.57
CA ALA A 173 -11.26 -17.50 -1.76
C ALA A 173 -10.47 -18.04 -0.56
N ILE A 174 -9.54 -17.25 0.01
CA ILE A 174 -8.80 -17.60 1.24
C ILE A 174 -9.77 -17.88 2.40
N MET A 175 -10.85 -17.09 2.49
CA MET A 175 -11.88 -17.23 3.52
C MET A 175 -12.81 -18.44 3.34
N GLN A 176 -12.99 -18.97 2.13
CA GLN A 176 -13.76 -20.19 1.90
C GLN A 176 -13.02 -21.45 2.37
N HIS A 177 -11.69 -21.39 2.47
CA HIS A 177 -10.87 -22.52 2.91
C HIS A 177 -10.52 -22.51 4.40
N HIS A 178 -10.55 -21.37 5.08
CA HIS A 178 -10.27 -21.29 6.52
C HIS A 178 -11.55 -21.41 7.36
N ASN A 179 -11.88 -22.64 7.76
CA ASN A 179 -12.92 -23.01 8.73
C ASN A 179 -12.48 -22.70 10.17
N ASP A 180 -12.18 -21.44 10.51
CA ASP A 180 -11.89 -21.08 11.90
C ASP A 180 -13.20 -20.99 12.71
N ILE A 181 -13.22 -21.59 13.90
CA ILE A 181 -14.41 -21.67 14.77
C ILE A 181 -14.88 -20.26 15.18
N ASP A 182 -13.94 -19.35 15.42
CA ASP A 182 -14.21 -17.93 15.73
C ASP A 182 -14.95 -17.22 14.57
N PHE A 183 -14.70 -17.61 13.32
CA PHE A 183 -15.36 -17.03 12.16
C PHE A 183 -16.80 -17.53 11.97
N ARG A 184 -17.12 -18.76 12.41
CA ARG A 184 -18.50 -19.27 12.40
C ARG A 184 -19.38 -18.51 13.38
N VAL A 185 -18.85 -18.25 14.58
CA VAL A 185 -19.51 -17.45 15.61
C VAL A 185 -19.80 -16.04 15.08
N PHE A 186 -18.81 -15.40 14.45
CA PHE A 186 -18.98 -14.05 13.87
C PHE A 186 -19.94 -13.99 12.66
N ARG A 187 -20.04 -15.08 11.87
CA ARG A 187 -21.03 -15.21 10.78
C ARG A 187 -22.46 -15.31 11.31
N ILE A 188 -22.67 -16.04 12.40
CA ILE A 188 -24.01 -16.22 13.01
C ILE A 188 -24.50 -14.88 13.60
N PHE A 189 -23.63 -14.11 14.25
CA PHE A 189 -23.99 -12.81 14.84
C PHE A 189 -24.34 -11.72 13.83
N ASN A 190 -23.86 -11.79 12.58
CA ASN A 190 -24.08 -10.74 11.58
C ASN A 190 -25.21 -11.03 10.57
N PHE A 191 -25.81 -12.23 10.59
CA PHE A 191 -26.89 -12.61 9.67
C PHE A 191 -28.29 -12.65 10.28
N TYR A 192 -28.44 -12.62 11.61
CA TYR A 192 -29.74 -12.61 12.29
C TYR A 192 -29.88 -11.42 13.24
N PRO A 193 -30.51 -10.31 12.79
CA PRO A 193 -30.95 -9.28 13.71
C PRO A 193 -32.25 -9.74 14.40
N GLU A 194 -32.18 -9.90 15.73
CA GLU A 194 -33.27 -9.72 16.70
C GLU A 194 -34.48 -10.68 16.78
N ALA A 195 -34.46 -11.89 16.20
CA ALA A 195 -35.48 -12.87 16.54
C ALA A 195 -34.89 -14.21 17.00
N ASP A 196 -35.12 -14.51 18.27
CA ASP A 196 -35.10 -15.86 18.87
C ASP A 196 -33.79 -16.36 19.51
N PHE A 197 -33.16 -15.48 20.31
CA PHE A 197 -31.98 -15.82 21.14
C PHE A 197 -32.25 -16.95 22.16
N THR A 198 -33.51 -17.13 22.56
CA THR A 198 -33.91 -18.10 23.61
C THR A 198 -33.98 -19.54 23.10
N ASN A 199 -34.38 -19.76 21.84
CA ASN A 199 -34.46 -21.10 21.25
C ASN A 199 -33.08 -21.69 20.89
N LEU A 200 -32.09 -20.83 20.61
CA LEU A 200 -30.75 -21.29 20.21
C LEU A 200 -29.93 -21.81 21.39
N LEU A 201 -30.08 -21.22 22.58
CA LEU A 201 -29.40 -21.66 23.80
C LEU A 201 -29.94 -23.00 24.32
N VAL A 202 -31.23 -23.29 24.14
CA VAL A 202 -31.84 -24.58 24.51
C VAL A 202 -31.32 -25.71 23.62
N ARG A 203 -31.12 -25.48 22.31
CA ARG A 203 -30.62 -26.51 21.37
C ARG A 203 -29.13 -26.79 21.48
N LEU A 204 -28.35 -25.86 22.01
CA LEU A 204 -26.91 -26.03 22.27
C LEU A 204 -26.63 -26.64 23.65
N ALA A 205 -27.62 -26.72 24.54
CA ALA A 205 -27.52 -27.42 25.82
C ALA A 205 -27.93 -28.90 25.74
N GLU A 206 -28.52 -29.33 24.62
CA GLU A 206 -29.02 -30.70 24.39
C GLU A 206 -28.19 -31.55 23.41
N ASN A 207 -27.02 -31.05 22.94
CA ASN A 207 -26.03 -31.80 22.15
C ASN A 207 -24.62 -31.55 22.68
#